data_AF-A0A8T4VRE2-F1
#
_entry.id   AF-A0A8T4VRE2-F1
#
_cell.length_a   1.000
_cell.length_b   1.000
_cell.length_c   1.000
_cell.angle_alpha   90.00
_cell.angle_beta   90.00
_cell.angle_gamma   90.00
#
_symmetry.space_group_name_H-M   'P 1'
#
loop_
_entity.id
_entity.type
_entity.pdbx_description
1 polymer ?
#
loop_
_entity_poly.entity_id
_entity_poly.type
_entity_poly.pdbx_seq_one_letter_code
_entity_poly.pdbx_strand_id
1 'polypeptide(L)'
;MKTIIITIIMLALMAVLVVADPICEFNFQINQNDQVQLTSYSAYDGKINPEDRIQTSKYVASIGNTNTNMAVSFYIPHLGEIETTMSILKLQCNSWKTLQLKKENKVIFEKDITGLFCNNDKVCGGVENYNSCPADCPKSGRDNYCTYEKDNICDPDCLYGELDCPAGLAEEVTKTEFAPSITQPVEAPKVEPVRNAVFIVGIIAVGVLIIILVLLIIYHRRKKSYPEQKFEQYYPKQ
;
A
#
# COMPACT_ATOMS: atom_id res chain seq x y z
N MET A 1 31.25 -2.72 18.60
CA MET A 1 30.01 -2.28 19.28
C MET A 1 29.35 -1.08 18.61
N LYS A 2 30.02 0.08 18.45
CA LYS A 2 29.40 1.27 17.82
C LYS A 2 28.89 1.04 16.39
N THR A 3 29.62 0.27 15.59
CA THR A 3 29.23 -0.10 14.22
C THR A 3 27.97 -0.96 14.19
N ILE A 4 27.88 -1.97 15.06
CA ILE A 4 26.72 -2.90 15.12
C ILE A 4 25.41 -2.16 15.45
N ILE A 5 25.45 -1.20 16.39
CA ILE A 5 24.25 -0.42 16.77
C ILE A 5 23.75 0.44 15.60
N ILE A 6 24.66 1.07 14.85
CA ILE A 6 24.30 1.87 13.67
C ILE A 6 23.66 0.99 12.59
N THR A 7 24.20 -0.22 12.37
CA THR A 7 23.65 -1.17 11.39
C THR A 7 22.24 -1.62 11.77
N ILE A 8 21.98 -1.93 13.04
CA ILE A 8 20.63 -2.33 13.51
C ILE A 8 19.62 -1.18 13.37
N ILE A 9 20.01 0.05 13.69
CA ILE A 9 19.15 1.23 13.52
C ILE A 9 18.82 1.47 12.04
N MET A 10 19.82 1.36 11.16
CA MET A 10 19.61 1.44 9.71
C MET A 10 18.66 0.35 9.20
N LEU A 11 18.82 -0.90 9.66
CA LEU A 11 17.95 -2.02 9.26
C LEU A 11 16.51 -1.82 9.74
N ALA A 12 16.32 -1.33 10.97
CA ALA A 12 15.00 -1.02 11.52
C ALA A 12 14.32 0.14 10.78
N LEU A 13 15.06 1.19 10.43
CA LEU A 13 14.55 2.31 9.61
C LEU A 13 14.16 1.85 8.20
N MET A 14 14.94 0.97 7.58
CA MET A 14 14.62 0.40 6.26
C MET A 14 13.37 -0.48 6.30
N ALA A 15 13.12 -1.19 7.41
CA ALA A 15 11.95 -2.07 7.54
C ALA A 15 10.61 -1.33 7.58
N VAL A 16 10.58 -0.07 8.01
CA VAL A 16 9.34 0.75 8.07
C VAL A 16 8.97 1.34 6.70
N LEU A 17 9.89 1.34 5.72
CA LEU A 17 9.72 2.05 4.45
C LEU A 17 9.18 1.18 3.30
N VAL A 18 8.86 -0.10 3.55
CA VAL A 18 8.38 -1.02 2.51
C VAL A 18 6.92 -1.41 2.80
N VAL A 19 6.04 -0.42 2.77
CA VAL A 19 4.61 -0.69 2.57
C VAL A 19 4.33 -0.36 1.12
N ALA A 20 3.92 -1.36 0.33
CA ALA A 20 3.42 -1.11 -1.01
C ALA A 20 2.10 -0.35 -0.86
N ASP A 21 1.97 0.78 -1.53
CA ASP A 21 0.70 1.50 -1.56
C ASP A 21 -0.21 0.85 -2.60
N PRO A 22 -1.50 0.64 -2.29
CA PRO A 22 -2.44 0.02 -3.22
C PRO A 22 -2.60 0.87 -4.48
N ILE A 23 -2.66 0.21 -5.63
CA ILE A 23 -2.93 0.81 -6.94
C ILE A 23 -4.35 0.49 -7.35
N CYS A 24 -5.09 1.53 -7.72
CA CYS A 24 -6.41 1.46 -8.31
C CYS A 24 -6.26 1.62 -9.82
N GLU A 25 -6.72 0.62 -10.56
CA GLU A 25 -6.75 0.61 -12.01
C GLU A 25 -8.17 0.86 -12.52
N PHE A 26 -8.28 1.69 -13.55
CA PHE A 26 -9.52 1.92 -14.28
C PHE A 26 -9.28 1.64 -15.76
N ASN A 27 -10.12 0.80 -16.35
CA ASN A 27 -10.09 0.48 -17.76
C ASN A 27 -11.23 1.21 -18.46
N PHE A 28 -10.90 1.92 -19.53
CA PHE A 28 -11.85 2.67 -20.34
C PHE A 28 -11.84 2.20 -21.78
N GLN A 29 -12.99 2.32 -22.42
CA GLN A 29 -13.16 2.25 -23.86
C GLN A 29 -13.54 3.66 -24.35
N ILE A 30 -12.76 4.21 -25.27
CA ILE A 30 -12.97 5.53 -25.87
C ILE A 30 -13.22 5.34 -27.36
N ASN A 31 -14.37 5.78 -27.86
CA ASN A 31 -14.68 5.69 -29.28
C ASN A 31 -14.27 6.95 -30.06
N GLN A 32 -14.37 6.89 -31.39
CA GLN A 32 -14.02 8.02 -32.27
C GLN A 32 -14.87 9.28 -32.05
N ASN A 33 -16.05 9.14 -31.43
CA ASN A 33 -16.96 10.24 -31.10
C ASN A 33 -16.73 10.81 -29.68
N ASP A 34 -15.58 10.50 -29.07
CA ASP A 34 -15.22 10.88 -27.70
C ASP A 34 -16.19 10.36 -26.62
N GLN A 35 -17.00 9.34 -26.94
CA GLN A 35 -17.78 8.65 -25.92
C GLN A 35 -16.86 7.72 -25.14
N VAL A 36 -16.89 7.85 -23.82
CA VAL A 36 -16.08 7.04 -22.92
C VAL A 36 -16.98 6.14 -22.10
N GLN A 37 -16.59 4.87 -22.01
CA GLN A 37 -17.18 3.89 -21.11
C GLN A 37 -16.12 3.37 -20.15
N LEU A 38 -16.39 3.42 -18.85
CA LEU A 38 -15.60 2.68 -17.86
C LEU A 38 -16.01 1.20 -17.94
N THR A 39 -15.10 0.34 -18.38
CA THR A 39 -15.36 -1.08 -18.63
C THR A 39 -15.08 -1.94 -17.40
N SER A 40 -13.99 -1.66 -16.68
CA SER A 40 -13.65 -2.34 -15.44
C SER A 40 -12.80 -1.47 -14.53
N TYR A 41 -12.70 -1.88 -13.27
CA TYR A 41 -11.85 -1.26 -12.27
C TYR A 41 -11.45 -2.32 -11.24
N SER A 42 -10.24 -2.18 -10.68
CA SER A 42 -9.69 -3.12 -9.70
C SER A 42 -8.67 -2.42 -8.81
N ALA A 43 -8.40 -2.98 -7.64
CA ALA A 43 -7.34 -2.52 -6.75
C ALA A 43 -6.35 -3.66 -6.47
N TYR A 44 -5.05 -3.40 -6.48
CA TYR A 44 -4.03 -4.41 -6.26
C TYR A 44 -2.75 -3.82 -5.67
N ASP A 45 -1.89 -4.67 -5.13
CA ASP A 45 -0.58 -4.24 -4.61
C ASP A 45 0.38 -3.97 -5.76
N GLY A 46 1.01 -2.80 -5.78
CA GLY A 46 1.98 -2.51 -6.81
C GLY A 46 2.75 -1.23 -6.60
N LYS A 47 3.54 -0.86 -7.61
CA LYS A 47 4.18 0.46 -7.71
C LYS A 47 3.83 1.06 -9.06
N ILE A 48 3.45 2.34 -9.05
CA ILE A 48 3.25 3.08 -10.30
C ILE A 48 4.63 3.30 -10.90
N ASN A 49 4.92 2.68 -12.04
CA ASN A 49 6.16 2.96 -12.75
C ASN A 49 6.05 4.38 -13.35
N PRO A 50 7.00 5.30 -13.09
CA PRO A 50 6.99 6.61 -13.73
C PRO A 50 6.93 6.54 -15.26
N GLU A 51 7.45 5.46 -15.86
CA GLU A 51 7.41 5.21 -17.31
C GLU A 51 6.01 4.89 -17.83
N ASP A 52 5.10 4.38 -16.97
CA ASP A 52 3.69 4.17 -17.32
C ASP A 52 2.95 5.51 -17.54
N ARG A 53 3.58 6.65 -17.20
CA ARG A 53 3.05 8.00 -17.46
C ARG A 53 3.37 8.44 -18.89
N ILE A 54 2.93 7.69 -19.90
CA ILE A 54 3.07 8.13 -21.29
C ILE A 54 2.04 9.24 -21.54
N GLN A 55 2.50 10.49 -21.64
CA GLN A 55 1.65 11.63 -21.97
C GLN A 55 1.27 11.56 -23.46
N THR A 56 0.01 11.30 -23.77
CA THR A 56 -0.54 11.71 -25.07
C THR A 56 -1.11 13.11 -24.93
N SER A 57 -0.95 13.93 -25.97
CA SER A 57 -1.18 15.38 -25.87
C SER A 57 -2.65 15.80 -25.78
N LYS A 58 -3.61 14.89 -25.96
CA LYS A 58 -5.03 15.25 -26.15
C LYS A 58 -5.94 14.91 -24.98
N TYR A 59 -5.65 13.85 -24.23
CA TYR A 59 -6.52 13.36 -23.16
C TYR A 59 -5.84 13.46 -21.80
N VAL A 60 -6.59 13.90 -20.79
CA VAL A 60 -6.13 14.07 -19.41
C VAL A 60 -7.22 13.54 -18.50
N ALA A 61 -6.92 12.64 -17.55
CA ALA A 61 -7.85 12.41 -16.45
C ALA A 61 -7.54 13.31 -15.26
N SER A 62 -8.57 13.60 -14.48
CA SER A 62 -8.46 14.25 -13.19
C SER A 62 -9.32 13.51 -12.18
N ILE A 63 -8.84 13.40 -10.94
CA ILE A 63 -9.57 12.76 -9.85
C ILE A 63 -9.78 13.75 -8.69
N GLY A 64 -11.01 13.77 -8.17
CA GLY A 64 -11.41 14.51 -6.97
C GLY A 64 -11.68 15.99 -7.18
N ASN A 65 -11.65 16.75 -6.07
CA ASN A 65 -11.79 18.21 -6.04
C ASN A 65 -10.41 18.92 -6.12
N THR A 66 -9.33 18.15 -6.15
CA THR A 66 -7.97 18.63 -6.30
C THR A 66 -7.65 18.68 -7.79
N ASN A 67 -7.22 19.85 -8.28
CA ASN A 67 -6.58 20.01 -9.58
C ASN A 67 -5.20 19.34 -9.61
N THR A 68 -5.06 18.14 -9.04
CA THR A 68 -3.92 17.29 -9.29
C THR A 68 -4.04 16.85 -10.74
N ASN A 69 -3.37 17.59 -11.62
CA ASN A 69 -3.13 17.23 -13.01
C ASN A 69 -2.28 15.96 -13.02
N MET A 70 -2.88 14.82 -12.66
CA MET A 70 -2.25 13.52 -12.83
C MET A 70 -2.41 13.17 -14.30
N ALA A 71 -1.30 13.22 -15.02
CA ALA A 71 -1.28 12.83 -16.41
C ALA A 71 -1.67 11.36 -16.50
N VAL A 72 -2.75 11.10 -17.23
CA VAL A 72 -3.21 9.75 -17.51
C VAL A 72 -2.66 9.33 -18.84
N SER A 73 -2.04 8.16 -18.82
CA SER A 73 -1.54 7.58 -20.04
C SER A 73 -2.66 6.86 -20.75
N PHE A 74 -2.84 7.21 -22.01
CA PHE A 74 -3.71 6.50 -22.92
C PHE A 74 -2.86 6.02 -24.07
N TYR A 75 -2.74 4.71 -24.25
CA TYR A 75 -2.19 4.17 -25.47
C TYR A 75 -3.31 4.15 -26.50
N ILE A 76 -3.31 5.12 -27.42
CA ILE A 76 -4.16 5.05 -28.60
C ILE A 76 -3.31 4.44 -29.71
N PRO A 77 -3.34 3.11 -29.93
CA PRO A 77 -2.65 2.54 -31.07
C PRO A 77 -3.18 3.21 -32.33
N HIS A 78 -2.28 3.81 -33.10
CA HIS A 78 -2.58 4.39 -34.39
C HIS A 78 -2.73 3.27 -35.44
N LEU A 79 -3.69 2.37 -35.22
CA LEU A 79 -3.97 1.21 -36.05
C LEU A 79 -5.24 1.47 -36.88
N GLY A 80 -5.18 2.42 -37.80
CA GLY A 80 -6.30 2.71 -38.72
C GLY A 80 -7.59 3.19 -38.06
N GLU A 81 -8.71 3.09 -38.77
CA GLU A 81 -10.06 3.45 -38.29
C GLU A 81 -10.58 2.41 -37.27
N ILE A 82 -9.90 2.26 -36.13
CA ILE A 82 -10.49 1.53 -35.01
C ILE A 82 -11.61 2.36 -34.41
N GLU A 83 -12.81 1.79 -34.33
CA GLU A 83 -13.97 2.48 -33.76
C GLU A 83 -13.78 2.81 -32.28
N THR A 84 -13.00 1.98 -31.55
CA THR A 84 -12.78 2.12 -30.11
C THR A 84 -11.36 1.79 -29.69
N THR A 85 -10.87 2.51 -28.68
CA THR A 85 -9.54 2.35 -28.10
C THR A 85 -9.65 2.02 -26.60
N MET A 86 -8.87 1.03 -26.14
CA MET A 86 -8.75 0.69 -24.73
C MET A 86 -7.70 1.57 -24.04
N SER A 87 -7.97 1.94 -22.80
CA SER A 87 -7.24 2.95 -22.06
C SER A 87 -7.15 2.54 -20.59
N ILE A 88 -5.97 2.60 -19.99
CA ILE A 88 -5.74 2.14 -18.60
C ILE A 88 -5.22 3.29 -17.77
N LEU A 89 -5.89 3.57 -16.65
CA LEU A 89 -5.47 4.55 -15.66
C LEU A 89 -5.09 3.84 -14.37
N LYS A 90 -3.81 3.95 -13.98
CA LYS A 90 -3.30 3.44 -12.70
C LYS A 90 -2.98 4.60 -11.77
N LEU A 91 -3.55 4.59 -10.57
CA LEU A 91 -3.36 5.63 -9.57
C LEU A 91 -3.27 5.02 -8.18
N GLN A 92 -2.67 5.73 -7.23
CA GLN A 92 -2.57 5.26 -5.86
C GLN A 92 -3.94 5.37 -5.19
N CYS A 93 -4.54 4.25 -4.77
CA CYS A 93 -5.87 4.22 -4.18
C CYS A 93 -5.98 5.22 -3.02
N ASN A 94 -6.98 6.09 -3.10
CA ASN A 94 -7.27 7.13 -2.12
C ASN A 94 -8.80 7.32 -2.04
N SER A 95 -9.26 8.11 -1.08
CA SER A 95 -10.69 8.45 -0.89
C SER A 95 -11.17 9.47 -1.93
N TRP A 96 -11.16 9.06 -3.19
CA TRP A 96 -11.61 9.86 -4.31
C TRP A 96 -13.12 9.88 -4.45
N LYS A 97 -13.66 11.00 -4.92
CA LYS A 97 -15.10 11.18 -5.14
C LYS A 97 -15.46 11.10 -6.61
N THR A 98 -14.69 11.78 -7.46
CA THR A 98 -15.06 11.95 -8.87
C THR A 98 -13.89 11.59 -9.76
N LEU A 99 -14.17 10.87 -10.83
CA LEU A 99 -13.26 10.55 -11.91
C LEU A 99 -13.72 11.28 -13.17
N GLN A 100 -12.89 12.16 -13.71
CA GLN A 100 -13.16 12.91 -14.93
C GLN A 100 -12.14 12.56 -16.01
N LEU A 101 -12.58 12.40 -17.25
CA LEU A 101 -11.71 12.41 -18.43
C LEU A 101 -11.97 13.68 -19.23
N LYS A 102 -10.90 14.35 -19.62
CA LYS A 102 -10.93 15.60 -20.36
C LYS A 102 -10.19 15.42 -21.68
N LYS A 103 -10.73 15.98 -22.75
CA LYS A 103 -10.06 16.15 -24.04
C LYS A 103 -9.96 17.64 -24.31
N GLU A 104 -8.74 18.15 -24.50
CA GLU A 104 -8.52 19.59 -24.76
C GLU A 104 -9.23 20.49 -23.72
N ASN A 105 -9.08 20.16 -22.43
CA ASN A 105 -9.76 20.80 -21.27
C ASN A 105 -11.30 20.67 -21.19
N LYS A 106 -11.96 20.03 -22.15
CA LYS A 106 -13.39 19.72 -22.10
C LYS A 106 -13.62 18.36 -21.42
N VAL A 107 -14.47 18.32 -20.39
CA VAL A 107 -14.90 17.06 -19.76
C VAL A 107 -15.73 16.25 -20.75
N ILE A 108 -15.28 15.04 -21.06
CA ILE A 108 -15.96 14.07 -21.95
C ILE A 108 -16.50 12.86 -21.17
N PHE A 109 -16.07 12.67 -19.93
CA PHE A 109 -16.55 11.64 -19.02
C PHE A 109 -16.47 12.15 -17.59
N GLU A 110 -17.49 11.84 -16.80
CA GLU A 110 -17.51 12.09 -15.36
C GLU A 110 -18.27 10.97 -14.67
N LYS A 111 -17.69 10.43 -13.61
CA LYS A 111 -18.32 9.41 -12.78
C LYS A 111 -18.03 9.67 -11.32
N ASP A 112 -19.08 9.59 -10.50
CA ASP A 112 -18.93 9.46 -9.05
C ASP A 112 -18.39 8.05 -8.75
N ILE A 113 -17.21 8.01 -8.13
CA ILE A 113 -16.48 6.80 -7.74
C ILE A 113 -16.43 6.64 -6.22
N THR A 114 -17.24 7.40 -5.48
CA THR A 114 -17.40 7.24 -4.03
C THR A 114 -17.94 5.85 -3.74
N GLY A 115 -17.28 5.11 -2.85
CA GLY A 115 -17.68 3.74 -2.50
C GLY A 115 -17.40 2.70 -3.59
N LEU A 116 -16.80 3.08 -4.72
CA LEU A 116 -16.56 2.16 -5.83
C LEU A 116 -15.60 1.02 -5.45
N PHE A 117 -14.60 1.33 -4.61
CA PHE A 117 -13.59 0.38 -4.14
C PHE A 117 -13.75 -0.03 -2.67
N CYS A 118 -14.59 0.68 -1.91
CA CYS A 118 -14.81 0.40 -0.49
C CYS A 118 -16.05 1.14 -0.01
N ASN A 119 -17.14 0.43 0.22
CA ASN A 119 -18.41 1.00 0.60
C ASN A 119 -18.59 1.12 2.14
N ASN A 120 -17.71 0.49 2.94
CA ASN A 120 -17.71 0.49 4.41
C ASN A 120 -18.97 -0.15 5.03
N ASP A 121 -19.56 -1.16 4.38
CA ASP A 121 -20.74 -1.90 4.85
C ASP A 121 -20.40 -3.11 5.73
N LYS A 122 -19.09 -3.37 5.95
CA LYS A 122 -18.54 -4.50 6.72
C LYS A 122 -18.71 -5.86 6.05
N VAL A 123 -18.99 -5.89 4.75
CA VAL A 123 -19.14 -7.09 3.95
C VAL A 123 -18.25 -6.97 2.73
N CYS A 124 -17.18 -7.76 2.70
CA CYS A 124 -16.33 -7.82 1.52
C CYS A 124 -17.11 -8.31 0.29
N GLY A 125 -17.30 -7.44 -0.71
CA GLY A 125 -18.14 -7.76 -1.87
C GLY A 125 -17.75 -7.05 -3.17
N GLY A 126 -18.19 -7.62 -4.29
CA GLY A 126 -17.99 -7.02 -5.61
C GLY A 126 -16.52 -6.99 -6.04
N VAL A 127 -15.91 -5.81 -6.03
CA VAL A 127 -14.49 -5.58 -6.37
C VAL A 127 -13.66 -5.13 -5.17
N GLU A 128 -14.28 -5.08 -3.98
CA GLU A 128 -13.59 -4.75 -2.75
C GLU A 128 -12.59 -5.84 -2.42
N ASN A 129 -11.43 -5.43 -1.93
CA ASN A 129 -10.40 -6.33 -1.46
C ASN A 129 -9.62 -5.69 -0.32
N TYR A 130 -8.75 -6.46 0.33
CA TYR A 130 -7.94 -5.96 1.45
C TYR A 130 -7.16 -4.68 1.10
N ASN A 131 -6.73 -4.53 -0.16
CA ASN A 131 -5.93 -3.40 -0.62
C ASN A 131 -6.73 -2.10 -0.77
N SER A 132 -7.99 -2.21 -1.17
CA SER A 132 -8.90 -1.07 -1.32
C SER A 132 -9.77 -0.80 -0.10
N CYS A 133 -10.14 -1.85 0.62
CA CYS A 133 -11.12 -1.84 1.70
C CYS A 133 -10.72 -2.76 2.87
N PRO A 134 -9.60 -2.49 3.57
CA PRO A 134 -9.11 -3.36 4.65
C PRO A 134 -10.03 -3.40 5.88
N ALA A 135 -11.02 -2.51 5.96
CA ALA A 135 -12.02 -2.51 7.03
C ALA A 135 -13.10 -3.59 6.83
N ASP A 136 -13.48 -3.85 5.57
CA ASP A 136 -14.55 -4.79 5.21
C ASP A 136 -13.97 -6.13 4.71
N CYS A 137 -12.81 -6.09 4.07
CA CYS A 137 -12.08 -7.24 3.54
C CYS A 137 -10.85 -7.53 4.40
N PRO A 138 -10.92 -8.47 5.37
CA PRO A 138 -9.74 -8.90 6.11
C PRO A 138 -8.81 -9.68 5.18
N LYS A 139 -7.50 -9.62 5.45
CA LYS A 139 -6.47 -10.21 4.58
C LYS A 139 -6.58 -11.72 4.37
N SER A 140 -7.14 -12.45 5.33
CA SER A 140 -7.37 -13.90 5.25
C SER A 140 -8.79 -14.26 4.79
N GLY A 141 -9.57 -13.27 4.38
CA GLY A 141 -10.94 -13.43 3.87
C GLY A 141 -10.96 -13.66 2.37
N ARG A 142 -12.08 -14.22 1.89
CA ARG A 142 -12.32 -14.36 0.47
C ARG A 142 -12.71 -13.00 -0.13
N ASP A 143 -11.85 -12.42 -0.95
CA ASP A 143 -12.03 -11.11 -1.60
C ASP A 143 -11.78 -11.11 -3.12
N ASN A 144 -11.63 -12.29 -3.72
CA ASN A 144 -11.29 -12.53 -5.12
C ASN A 144 -9.93 -11.93 -5.54
N TYR A 145 -9.06 -11.63 -4.58
CA TYR A 145 -7.71 -11.15 -4.81
C TYR A 145 -6.72 -11.99 -4.03
N CYS A 146 -6.05 -12.92 -4.72
CA CYS A 146 -5.05 -13.79 -4.12
C CYS A 146 -3.90 -12.98 -3.50
N THR A 147 -3.83 -12.96 -2.16
CA THR A 147 -2.67 -12.45 -1.42
C THR A 147 -1.83 -13.59 -0.84
N TYR A 148 -0.50 -13.55 -1.00
CA TYR A 148 0.35 -14.48 -0.24
C TYR A 148 0.57 -13.94 1.18
N GLU A 149 0.12 -14.69 2.18
CA GLU A 149 0.47 -14.41 3.57
C GLU A 149 1.87 -14.97 3.90
N LYS A 150 2.64 -14.21 4.67
CA LYS A 150 4.01 -14.58 5.08
C LYS A 150 4.05 -15.76 6.06
N ASP A 151 2.91 -16.18 6.58
CA ASP A 151 2.75 -17.29 7.54
C ASP A 151 2.53 -18.65 6.86
N ASN A 152 2.73 -18.74 5.54
CA ASN A 152 2.53 -19.94 4.73
C ASN A 152 1.06 -20.41 4.67
N ILE A 153 0.10 -19.53 4.95
CA ILE A 153 -1.31 -19.80 4.67
C ILE A 153 -1.65 -19.13 3.33
N CYS A 154 -2.18 -19.91 2.39
CA CYS A 154 -2.66 -19.34 1.15
C CYS A 154 -4.04 -18.71 1.38
N ASP A 155 -4.22 -17.51 0.85
CA ASP A 155 -5.51 -16.86 0.73
C ASP A 155 -6.51 -17.80 0.02
N PRO A 156 -7.76 -17.93 0.51
CA PRO A 156 -8.77 -18.80 -0.07
C PRO A 156 -9.04 -18.58 -1.57
N ASP A 157 -8.71 -17.41 -2.12
CA ASP A 157 -8.85 -17.09 -3.54
C ASP A 157 -7.65 -17.46 -4.40
N CYS A 158 -6.54 -17.88 -3.80
CA CYS A 158 -5.38 -18.37 -4.56
C CYS A 158 -5.63 -19.77 -5.13
N LEU A 159 -5.30 -19.97 -6.41
CA LEU A 159 -5.24 -21.31 -6.99
C LEU A 159 -3.97 -22.02 -6.50
N TYR A 160 -4.13 -23.24 -6.01
CA TYR A 160 -2.99 -24.07 -5.58
C TYR A 160 -2.00 -24.28 -6.73
N GLY A 161 -0.73 -23.98 -6.49
CA GLY A 161 0.35 -24.12 -7.47
C GLY A 161 0.69 -22.86 -8.25
N GLU A 162 0.03 -21.72 -7.98
CA GLU A 162 0.47 -20.41 -8.49
C GLU A 162 1.72 -19.91 -7.74
N LEU A 163 2.41 -18.92 -8.33
CA LEU A 163 3.64 -18.34 -7.76
C LEU A 163 3.43 -17.87 -6.31
N ASP A 164 2.21 -17.40 -6.01
CA ASP A 164 1.77 -16.89 -4.73
C ASP A 164 1.13 -17.97 -3.83
N CYS A 165 1.07 -19.25 -4.24
CA CYS A 165 0.66 -20.37 -3.38
C CYS A 165 1.34 -21.68 -3.82
N PRO A 166 2.61 -21.92 -3.44
CA PRO A 166 3.35 -23.10 -3.89
C PRO A 166 2.69 -24.38 -3.36
N ALA A 167 2.56 -25.39 -4.24
CA ALA A 167 1.80 -26.63 -4.03
C ALA A 167 2.21 -27.49 -2.81
N GLY A 168 3.27 -27.14 -2.07
CA GLY A 168 3.79 -27.89 -0.93
C GLY A 168 3.12 -27.60 0.43
N LEU A 169 2.15 -26.68 0.49
CA LEU A 169 1.51 -26.27 1.75
C LEU A 169 0.14 -26.93 2.00
N ALA A 170 -0.40 -27.66 1.02
CA ALA A 170 -1.75 -28.23 1.08
C ALA A 170 -1.86 -29.56 1.86
N GLU A 171 -0.76 -30.25 2.15
CA GLU A 171 -0.84 -31.65 2.61
C GLU A 171 -1.00 -31.84 4.14
N GLU A 172 -0.81 -30.83 4.99
CA GLU A 172 -0.89 -31.02 6.46
C GLU A 172 -2.19 -30.55 7.13
N VAL A 173 -3.23 -30.18 6.35
CA VAL A 173 -4.59 -29.89 6.88
C VAL A 173 -5.55 -31.05 6.58
N THR A 174 -5.04 -32.27 6.49
CA THR A 174 -5.86 -33.45 6.24
C THR A 174 -6.19 -34.17 7.56
N LYS A 175 -7.46 -34.10 7.96
CA LYS A 175 -8.14 -34.75 9.10
C LYS A 175 -8.15 -34.00 10.44
N THR A 176 -8.90 -32.90 10.49
CA THR A 176 -9.74 -32.66 11.67
C THR A 176 -11.19 -32.77 11.23
N GLU A 177 -11.87 -33.74 11.83
CA GLU A 177 -13.24 -34.15 11.58
C GLU A 177 -14.19 -32.96 11.77
N PHE A 178 -14.77 -32.46 10.68
CA PHE A 178 -15.78 -31.41 10.71
C PHE A 178 -17.05 -31.96 11.36
N ALA A 179 -17.25 -31.66 12.64
CA ALA A 179 -18.58 -31.68 13.24
C ALA A 179 -19.45 -30.59 12.58
N PRO A 180 -20.76 -30.82 12.37
CA PRO A 180 -21.66 -29.82 11.81
C PRO A 180 -21.73 -28.61 12.75
N SER A 181 -21.09 -27.52 12.33
CA SER A 181 -21.08 -26.25 13.06
C SER A 181 -22.45 -25.57 12.89
N ILE A 182 -23.19 -25.49 13.99
CA ILE A 182 -24.41 -24.69 14.10
C ILE A 182 -23.97 -23.23 14.17
N THR A 183 -24.16 -22.49 13.08
CA THR A 183 -23.85 -21.07 12.99
C THR A 183 -24.81 -20.28 13.87
N GLN A 184 -24.39 -19.94 15.09
CA GLN A 184 -24.98 -18.83 15.81
C GLN A 184 -24.43 -17.52 15.23
N PRO A 185 -25.24 -16.46 15.11
CA PRO A 185 -24.77 -15.15 14.68
C PRO A 185 -23.85 -14.60 15.77
N VAL A 186 -22.54 -14.75 15.58
CA VAL A 186 -21.54 -14.12 16.43
C VAL A 186 -21.54 -12.64 16.08
N GLU A 187 -21.96 -11.81 17.04
CA GLU A 187 -21.84 -10.36 16.94
C GLU A 187 -20.38 -10.01 16.65
N ALA A 188 -20.14 -9.39 15.49
CA ALA A 188 -18.80 -9.05 15.04
C ALA A 188 -18.11 -8.18 16.13
N PRO A 189 -16.92 -8.58 16.60
CA PRO A 189 -16.19 -7.80 17.59
C PRO A 189 -15.93 -6.40 17.02
N LYS A 190 -16.07 -5.39 17.89
CA LYS A 190 -15.87 -3.98 17.55
C LYS A 190 -14.39 -3.78 17.17
N VAL A 191 -14.10 -3.74 15.88
CA VAL A 191 -12.74 -3.54 15.36
C VAL A 191 -12.32 -2.10 15.64
N GLU A 192 -11.42 -1.91 16.61
CA GLU A 192 -10.78 -0.62 16.82
C GLU A 192 -9.64 -0.43 15.79
N PRO A 193 -9.42 0.79 15.27
CA PRO A 193 -8.44 1.05 14.21
C PRO A 193 -7.00 0.82 14.70
N VAL A 194 -6.47 -0.39 14.51
CA VAL A 194 -5.12 -0.79 14.94
C VAL A 194 -4.01 -0.05 14.16
N ARG A 195 -4.33 0.50 12.99
CA ARG A 195 -3.34 1.10 12.07
C ARG A 195 -2.63 2.33 12.64
N ASN A 196 -3.30 3.12 13.49
CA ASN A 196 -2.67 4.31 14.11
C ASN A 196 -1.73 3.96 15.26
N ALA A 197 -1.97 2.83 15.95
CA ALA A 197 -1.15 2.43 17.09
C ALA A 197 0.28 2.04 16.66
N VAL A 198 0.43 1.37 15.52
CA VAL A 198 1.75 0.93 15.01
C VAL A 198 2.65 2.11 14.68
N PHE A 199 2.11 3.15 14.03
CA PHE A 199 2.87 4.37 13.72
C PHE A 199 3.30 5.13 14.99
N ILE A 200 2.40 5.25 15.98
CA ILE A 200 2.70 5.95 17.25
C ILE A 200 3.79 5.21 18.04
N VAL A 201 3.69 3.88 18.13
CA VAL A 201 4.71 3.06 18.81
C VAL A 201 6.07 3.17 18.10
N GLY A 202 6.09 3.21 16.77
CA GLY A 202 7.30 3.44 15.98
C GLY A 202 7.97 4.78 16.29
N ILE A 203 7.19 5.87 16.33
CA ILE A 203 7.71 7.23 16.64
C ILE A 203 8.30 7.28 18.05
N ILE A 204 7.62 6.69 19.04
CA ILE A 204 8.10 6.64 20.43
C ILE A 204 9.41 5.85 20.52
N ALA A 205 9.50 4.69 19.86
CA ALA A 205 10.71 3.87 19.88
C ALA A 205 11.91 4.61 19.27
N VAL A 206 11.73 5.32 18.14
CA VAL A 206 12.76 6.16 17.52
C VAL A 206 13.17 7.31 18.45
N GLY A 207 12.20 7.96 19.10
CA GLY A 207 12.46 9.02 20.08
C GLY A 207 13.32 8.54 21.26
N VAL A 208 13.00 7.38 21.83
CA VAL A 208 13.77 6.77 22.92
C VAL A 208 15.19 6.43 22.47
N LEU A 209 15.37 5.89 21.27
CA LEU A 209 16.69 5.60 20.70
C LEU A 209 17.55 6.86 20.54
N ILE A 210 16.97 7.97 20.09
CA ILE A 210 17.66 9.26 19.97
C ILE A 210 18.11 9.75 21.36
N ILE A 211 17.24 9.68 22.36
CA ILE A 211 17.57 10.07 23.74
C ILE A 211 18.74 9.24 24.29
N ILE A 212 18.71 7.91 24.11
CA ILE A 212 19.79 7.02 24.52
C ILE A 212 21.11 7.39 23.82
N LEU A 213 21.07 7.68 22.52
CA LEU A 213 22.24 8.12 21.75
C LEU A 213 22.83 9.43 22.31
N VAL A 214 21.99 10.42 22.61
CA VAL A 214 22.42 11.69 23.22
C VAL A 214 23.07 11.44 24.59
N LEU A 215 22.46 10.60 25.43
CA LEU A 215 23.02 10.25 26.75
C LEU A 215 24.38 9.54 26.62
N LEU A 216 24.54 8.63 25.66
CA LEU A 216 25.82 7.96 25.39
C LEU A 216 26.90 8.94 24.89
N ILE A 217 26.53 9.93 24.07
CA ILE A 217 27.45 10.99 23.62
C ILE A 217 27.90 11.85 24.82
N ILE A 218 26.97 12.26 25.68
CA ILE A 218 27.27 13.05 26.90
C ILE A 218 28.19 12.24 27.83
N TYR A 219 27.88 10.96 28.06
CA TYR A 219 28.69 10.06 28.89
C TYR A 219 30.12 9.92 28.34
N HIS A 220 30.28 9.72 27.03
CA HIS A 220 31.61 9.63 26.41
C HIS A 220 32.39 10.94 26.47
N ARG A 221 31.74 12.10 26.30
CA ARG A 221 32.39 13.40 26.46
C ARG A 221 32.91 13.60 27.88
N ARG A 222 32.08 13.30 28.89
CA ARG A 222 32.50 13.38 30.31
C ARG A 222 33.67 12.45 30.64
N LYS A 223 33.68 11.23 30.09
CA LYS A 223 34.79 10.28 30.31
C LYS A 223 36.13 10.75 29.75
N LYS A 224 36.15 11.55 28.67
CA LYS A 224 37.40 12.10 28.12
C LYS A 224 37.95 13.27 28.95
N SER A 225 37.09 14.10 29.54
CA SER A 225 37.53 15.24 30.34
C SER A 225 38.10 14.87 31.72
N TYR A 226 37.76 13.69 32.26
CA TYR A 226 38.21 13.28 33.60
C TYR A 226 39.67 12.79 33.71
N PRO A 227 40.23 12.00 32.76
CA PRO A 227 41.62 11.53 32.86
C PRO A 227 42.67 12.60 32.52
N GLU A 228 42.39 13.54 31.61
CA GLU A 228 43.36 14.60 31.25
C GLU A 228 43.57 15.60 32.40
N GLN A 229 42.50 15.99 33.12
CA GLN A 229 42.63 16.89 34.27
C GLN A 229 43.44 16.29 35.41
N LYS A 230 43.35 14.98 35.66
CA LYS A 230 44.20 14.32 36.65
C LYS A 230 45.64 14.17 36.16
N PHE A 231 45.86 13.89 34.87
CA PHE A 231 47.22 13.69 34.35
C PHE A 231 48.06 14.98 34.42
N GLU A 232 47.49 16.15 34.07
CA GLU A 232 48.20 17.43 34.21
C GLU A 232 48.46 17.83 35.68
N GLN A 233 47.62 17.38 36.61
CA GLN A 233 47.85 17.59 38.04
C GLN A 233 49.05 16.77 38.57
N TYR A 234 49.34 15.59 38.00
CA TYR A 234 50.44 14.72 38.47
C TYR A 234 51.76 14.88 37.70
N TYR A 235 51.74 15.43 36.48
CA TYR A 235 52.95 15.62 35.65
C TYR A 235 52.96 17.01 35.02
N PRO A 236 53.33 18.06 35.78
CA PRO A 236 53.53 19.38 35.20
C PRO A 236 54.68 19.32 34.17
N LYS A 237 54.44 19.81 32.96
CA LYS A 237 55.48 19.92 31.94
C LYS A 237 56.60 20.83 32.47
N GLN A 238 57.81 20.29 32.58
CA GLN A 238 59.03 21.04 32.88
C GLN A 238 59.46 21.89 31.69
#